data_AF-A0A354U5X1-F1
#
_entry.id   AF-A0A354U5X1-F1
#
_cell.length_a   1.000
_cell.length_b   1.000
_cell.length_c   1.000
_cell.angle_alpha   90.00
_cell.angle_beta   90.00
_cell.angle_gamma   90.00
#
_symmetry.space_group_name_H-M   'P 1'
#
loop_
_entity.id
_entity.type
_entity.pdbx_description
1 polymer ?
#
loop_
_entity_poly.entity_id
_entity_poly.type
_entity_poly.pdbx_seq_one_letter_code
_entity_poly.pdbx_strand_id
1 'polypeptide(L)'
;MITFENYDRKIEKINQALAAYGIASLEDAEKICKDKGIDPYKIAKEIQPICFEDVCWAYVAGAAIAIQKGCSKASEAAKAIGEGLQAFCLPGSVAEDRKVGLGHGNLAAMLLSEETECFAFLAGHESFAAAEGAIGIAKSANKVRKKPLRVILNGLGKDAAQIISRINGFTYVQTQFD
;
A
#
# COMPACT_ATOMS: atom_id res chain seq x y z
N MET A 1 20.72 -16.74 -5.39
CA MET A 1 20.18 -16.70 -4.03
C MET A 1 19.60 -15.30 -3.85
N ILE A 2 18.32 -15.21 -3.53
CA ILE A 2 17.69 -13.93 -3.25
C ILE A 2 18.31 -13.33 -1.98
N THR A 3 18.65 -12.04 -2.01
CA THR A 3 19.22 -11.33 -0.86
C THR A 3 18.49 -10.01 -0.67
N PHE A 4 18.20 -9.66 0.58
CA PHE A 4 17.60 -8.39 0.97
C PHE A 4 17.90 -8.08 2.44
N GLU A 5 17.48 -6.92 2.91
CA GLU A 5 17.79 -6.39 4.25
C GLU A 5 17.20 -7.28 5.37
N ASN A 6 18.07 -7.71 6.29
CA ASN A 6 17.74 -8.63 7.39
C ASN A 6 17.21 -10.00 6.93
N TYR A 7 17.69 -10.52 5.80
CA TYR A 7 17.28 -11.81 5.22
C TYR A 7 17.17 -12.93 6.27
N ASP A 8 18.24 -13.22 7.01
CA ASP A 8 18.29 -14.32 7.98
C ASP A 8 17.26 -14.20 9.10
N ARG A 9 16.83 -12.95 9.40
CA ARG A 9 15.84 -12.66 10.45
C ARG A 9 14.39 -12.70 9.95
N LYS A 10 14.18 -12.67 8.63
CA LYS A 10 12.84 -12.58 8.02
C LYS A 10 12.45 -13.84 7.25
N ILE A 11 13.42 -14.56 6.66
CA ILE A 11 13.16 -15.61 5.66
C ILE A 11 12.29 -16.75 6.18
N GLU A 12 12.49 -17.20 7.42
CA GLU A 12 11.67 -18.26 8.03
C GLU A 12 10.19 -17.88 8.08
N LYS A 13 9.92 -16.66 8.57
CA LYS A 13 8.57 -16.09 8.63
C LYS A 13 7.96 -15.91 7.24
N ILE A 14 8.74 -15.43 6.27
CA ILE A 14 8.29 -15.26 4.89
C ILE A 14 7.90 -16.60 4.27
N ASN A 15 8.76 -17.61 4.38
CA ASN A 15 8.48 -18.95 3.87
C ASN A 15 7.28 -19.59 4.55
N GLN A 16 7.11 -19.39 5.86
CA GLN A 16 5.91 -19.85 6.57
C GLN A 16 4.63 -19.21 6.03
N ALA A 17 4.65 -17.90 5.76
CA ALA A 17 3.50 -17.19 5.20
C ALA A 17 3.18 -17.66 3.76
N LEU A 18 4.20 -17.88 2.94
CA LEU A 18 4.04 -18.40 1.57
C LEU A 18 3.53 -19.85 1.55
N ALA A 19 4.04 -20.69 2.44
CA ALA A 19 3.66 -22.10 2.54
C ALA A 19 2.15 -22.27 2.86
N ALA A 20 1.55 -21.34 3.61
CA ALA A 20 0.11 -21.33 3.88
C ALA A 20 -0.76 -21.24 2.60
N TYR A 21 -0.17 -20.78 1.49
CA TYR A 21 -0.80 -20.70 0.18
C TYR A 21 -0.27 -21.75 -0.81
N GLY A 22 0.63 -22.64 -0.38
CA GLY A 22 1.27 -23.62 -1.25
C GLY A 22 2.35 -23.03 -2.16
N ILE A 23 2.95 -21.90 -1.78
CA ILE A 23 4.06 -21.27 -2.49
C ILE A 23 5.36 -21.69 -1.79
N ALA A 24 6.28 -22.33 -2.51
CA ALA A 24 7.42 -23.02 -1.91
C ALA A 24 8.56 -22.07 -1.47
N SER A 25 8.77 -20.97 -2.20
CA SER A 25 9.81 -19.98 -1.91
C SER A 25 9.51 -18.64 -2.59
N LEU A 26 10.38 -17.64 -2.39
CA LEU A 26 10.28 -16.37 -3.11
C LEU A 26 10.55 -16.52 -4.62
N GLU A 27 11.42 -17.44 -5.04
CA GLU A 27 11.62 -17.78 -6.45
C GLU A 27 10.35 -18.38 -7.07
N ASP A 28 9.64 -19.23 -6.32
CA ASP A 28 8.35 -19.77 -6.75
C ASP A 28 7.28 -18.67 -6.83
N ALA A 29 7.25 -17.76 -5.85
CA ALA A 29 6.38 -16.58 -5.88
C ALA A 29 6.65 -15.69 -7.12
N GLU A 30 7.92 -15.47 -7.46
CA GLU A 30 8.32 -14.71 -8.64
C GLU A 30 7.85 -15.40 -9.93
N LYS A 31 8.04 -16.72 -10.01
CA LYS A 31 7.59 -17.52 -11.15
C LYS A 31 6.07 -17.43 -11.33
N ILE A 32 5.30 -17.58 -10.25
CA ILE A 32 3.82 -17.44 -10.28
C ILE A 32 3.41 -16.08 -10.86
N CYS A 33 4.10 -15.00 -10.47
CA CYS A 33 3.84 -13.66 -11.00
C CYS A 33 4.18 -13.56 -12.49
N LYS A 34 5.37 -14.04 -12.88
CA LYS A 34 5.84 -14.02 -14.29
C LYS A 34 4.95 -14.86 -15.21
N ASP A 35 4.45 -16.00 -14.74
CA ASP A 35 3.53 -16.87 -15.49
C ASP A 35 2.18 -16.17 -15.75
N LYS A 36 1.81 -15.17 -14.93
CA LYS A 36 0.66 -14.28 -15.15
C LYS A 36 1.01 -13.00 -15.93
N GLY A 37 2.25 -12.84 -16.36
CA GLY A 37 2.72 -11.68 -17.12
C GLY A 37 2.82 -10.40 -16.29
N ILE A 38 2.93 -10.50 -14.97
CA ILE A 38 3.14 -9.35 -14.08
C ILE A 38 4.51 -9.41 -13.41
N ASP A 39 5.11 -8.24 -13.19
CA ASP A 39 6.41 -8.11 -12.52
C ASP A 39 6.29 -7.13 -11.34
N PRO A 40 5.81 -7.59 -10.17
CA PRO A 40 5.63 -6.75 -8.99
C PRO A 40 6.95 -6.13 -8.50
N TYR A 41 8.07 -6.84 -8.68
CA TYR A 41 9.39 -6.36 -8.31
C TYR A 41 9.75 -5.10 -9.12
N LYS A 42 9.63 -5.17 -10.45
CA LYS A 42 9.90 -4.03 -11.34
C LYS A 42 8.93 -2.89 -11.10
N ILE A 43 7.64 -3.18 -10.91
CA ILE A 43 6.62 -2.17 -10.61
C ILE A 43 6.96 -1.40 -9.33
N ALA A 44 7.43 -2.08 -8.27
CA ALA A 44 7.84 -1.42 -7.03
C ALA A 44 9.00 -0.43 -7.27
N LYS A 45 10.03 -0.84 -8.01
CA LYS A 45 11.18 0.02 -8.38
C LYS A 45 10.79 1.17 -9.31
N GLU A 46 9.86 0.98 -10.23
CA GLU A 46 9.39 2.05 -11.11
C GLU A 46 8.60 3.12 -10.35
N ILE A 47 7.81 2.71 -9.34
CA ILE A 47 7.05 3.64 -8.50
C ILE A 47 7.97 4.36 -7.51
N GLN A 48 8.88 3.64 -6.87
CA GLN A 48 9.81 4.20 -5.89
C GLN A 48 11.23 3.66 -6.15
N PRO A 49 12.05 4.34 -6.98
CA PRO A 49 13.38 3.84 -7.36
C PRO A 49 14.34 3.59 -6.19
N ILE A 50 14.15 4.32 -5.09
CA ILE A 50 14.95 4.20 -3.87
C ILE A 50 14.38 3.21 -2.85
N CYS A 51 13.36 2.39 -3.21
CA CYS A 51 12.85 1.38 -2.29
C CYS A 51 13.88 0.26 -2.06
N PHE A 52 13.89 -0.24 -0.84
CA PHE A 52 14.73 -1.36 -0.40
C PHE A 52 14.38 -2.66 -1.14
N GLU A 53 15.31 -3.60 -1.16
CA GLU A 53 15.12 -4.88 -1.82
C GLU A 53 13.99 -5.69 -1.18
N ASP A 54 13.89 -5.63 0.14
CA ASP A 54 12.84 -6.32 0.89
C ASP A 54 11.42 -5.88 0.50
N VAL A 55 11.22 -4.61 0.15
CA VAL A 55 9.93 -4.09 -0.35
C VAL A 55 9.57 -4.74 -1.68
N CYS A 56 10.51 -4.85 -2.60
CA CYS A 56 10.28 -5.42 -3.92
C CYS A 56 9.84 -6.89 -3.81
N TRP A 57 10.52 -7.65 -2.97
CA TRP A 57 10.17 -9.04 -2.68
C TRP A 57 8.86 -9.19 -1.90
N ALA A 58 8.53 -8.25 -1.02
CA ALA A 58 7.24 -8.23 -0.32
C ALA A 58 6.06 -8.07 -1.29
N TYR A 59 6.20 -7.22 -2.33
CA TYR A 59 5.20 -7.11 -3.39
C TYR A 59 5.13 -8.37 -4.27
N VAL A 60 6.25 -9.03 -4.56
CA VAL A 60 6.25 -10.32 -5.27
C VAL A 60 5.51 -11.38 -4.46
N ALA A 61 5.84 -11.54 -3.18
CA ALA A 61 5.18 -12.48 -2.27
C ALA A 61 3.66 -12.20 -2.21
N GLY A 62 3.29 -10.94 -1.98
CA GLY A 62 1.89 -10.51 -1.88
C GLY A 62 1.09 -10.73 -3.16
N ALA A 63 1.68 -10.45 -4.33
CA ALA A 63 1.05 -10.68 -5.62
C ALA A 63 0.88 -12.17 -5.92
N ALA A 64 1.88 -13.00 -5.61
CA ALA A 64 1.77 -14.44 -5.74
C ALA A 64 0.67 -15.03 -4.85
N ILE A 65 0.56 -14.56 -3.60
CA ILE A 65 -0.55 -14.92 -2.69
C ILE A 65 -1.89 -14.52 -3.31
N ALA A 66 -2.01 -13.32 -3.88
CA ALA A 66 -3.25 -12.87 -4.53
C ALA A 66 -3.64 -13.76 -5.73
N ILE A 67 -2.67 -14.15 -6.56
CA ILE A 67 -2.87 -15.05 -7.69
C ILE A 67 -3.35 -16.41 -7.20
N GLN A 68 -2.71 -16.95 -6.18
CA GLN A 68 -2.99 -18.27 -5.63
C GLN A 68 -4.36 -18.35 -4.95
N LYS A 69 -4.80 -17.24 -4.34
CA LYS A 69 -6.16 -17.07 -3.80
C LYS A 69 -7.22 -16.88 -4.89
N GLY A 70 -6.84 -16.74 -6.15
CA GLY A 70 -7.77 -16.48 -7.25
C GLY A 70 -8.46 -15.12 -7.16
N CYS A 71 -7.81 -14.12 -6.56
CA CYS A 71 -8.38 -12.79 -6.39
C CYS A 71 -8.76 -12.19 -7.76
N SER A 72 -10.03 -11.83 -7.93
CA SER A 72 -10.56 -11.26 -9.18
C SER A 72 -10.84 -9.77 -9.07
N LYS A 73 -10.94 -9.23 -7.85
CA LYS A 73 -11.14 -7.81 -7.57
C LYS A 73 -9.87 -7.16 -7.05
N ALA A 74 -9.65 -5.90 -7.45
CA ALA A 74 -8.51 -5.11 -6.99
C ALA A 74 -8.44 -4.99 -5.45
N SER A 75 -9.59 -4.86 -4.78
CA SER A 75 -9.67 -4.80 -3.32
C SER A 75 -9.27 -6.11 -2.63
N GLU A 76 -9.56 -7.26 -3.25
CA GLU A 76 -9.16 -8.58 -2.73
C GLU A 76 -7.65 -8.78 -2.90
N ALA A 77 -7.13 -8.45 -4.08
CA ALA A 77 -5.70 -8.49 -4.37
C ALA A 77 -4.91 -7.57 -3.41
N ALA A 78 -5.43 -6.37 -3.11
CA ALA A 78 -4.79 -5.44 -2.16
C ALA A 78 -4.66 -6.04 -0.74
N LYS A 79 -5.68 -6.76 -0.25
CA LYS A 79 -5.60 -7.45 1.05
C LYS A 79 -4.55 -8.55 1.05
N ALA A 80 -4.50 -9.36 -0.01
CA ALA A 80 -3.48 -10.40 -0.18
C ALA A 80 -2.06 -9.82 -0.28
N ILE A 81 -1.90 -8.69 -0.97
CA ILE A 81 -0.62 -7.96 -0.99
C ILE A 81 -0.24 -7.52 0.43
N GLY A 82 -1.20 -7.06 1.23
CA GLY A 82 -0.98 -6.73 2.65
C GLY A 82 -0.45 -7.90 3.48
N GLU A 83 -0.87 -9.14 3.19
CA GLU A 83 -0.34 -10.34 3.85
C GLU A 83 1.13 -10.57 3.49
N GLY A 84 1.49 -10.37 2.21
CA GLY A 84 2.89 -10.37 1.76
C GLY A 84 3.72 -9.30 2.47
N LEU A 85 3.23 -8.05 2.53
CA LEU A 85 3.90 -6.96 3.26
C LEU A 85 4.07 -7.28 4.75
N GLN A 86 3.08 -7.92 5.38
CA GLN A 86 3.15 -8.31 6.79
C GLN A 86 4.20 -9.39 7.04
N ALA A 87 4.38 -10.32 6.10
CA ALA A 87 5.38 -11.37 6.21
C ALA A 87 6.81 -10.80 6.32
N PHE A 88 7.06 -9.63 5.71
CA PHE A 88 8.34 -8.93 5.73
C PHE A 88 8.53 -8.02 6.96
N CYS A 89 7.50 -7.80 7.79
CA CYS A 89 7.65 -7.07 9.04
C CYS A 89 8.54 -7.85 10.03
N LEU A 90 9.57 -7.19 10.56
CA LEU A 90 10.57 -7.82 11.41
C LEU A 90 9.97 -8.22 12.76
N PRO A 91 10.19 -9.46 13.25
CA PRO A 91 9.72 -9.86 14.58
C PRO A 91 10.22 -8.92 15.69
N GLY A 92 9.31 -8.49 16.56
CA GLY A 92 9.57 -7.53 17.65
C GLY A 92 9.69 -6.07 17.21
N SER A 93 9.43 -5.76 15.94
CA SER A 93 9.32 -4.36 15.49
C SER A 93 7.91 -3.82 15.71
N VAL A 94 7.79 -2.49 15.84
CA VAL A 94 6.49 -1.80 15.90
C VAL A 94 5.63 -2.13 14.67
N ALA A 95 6.24 -2.31 13.50
CA ALA A 95 5.54 -2.66 12.28
C ALA A 95 4.86 -4.04 12.37
N GLU A 96 5.49 -4.99 13.05
CA GLU A 96 4.92 -6.30 13.32
C GLU A 96 3.76 -6.20 14.32
N ASP A 97 4.01 -5.59 15.47
CA ASP A 97 3.02 -5.48 16.55
C ASP A 97 1.75 -4.74 16.11
N ARG A 98 1.93 -3.67 15.33
CA ARG A 98 0.84 -2.85 14.79
C ARG A 98 0.23 -3.43 13.51
N LYS A 99 0.74 -4.56 13.02
CA LYS A 99 0.29 -5.23 11.79
C LYS A 99 0.25 -4.28 10.58
N VAL A 100 1.33 -3.53 10.39
CA VAL A 100 1.39 -2.45 9.41
C VAL A 100 1.21 -2.94 7.98
N GLY A 101 1.75 -4.10 7.61
CA GLY A 101 1.56 -4.69 6.29
C GLY A 101 0.09 -4.99 5.99
N LEU A 102 -0.60 -5.64 6.93
CA LEU A 102 -2.05 -5.87 6.84
C LEU A 102 -2.83 -4.56 6.81
N GLY A 103 -2.41 -3.57 7.61
CA GLY A 103 -2.98 -2.23 7.63
C GLY A 103 -2.93 -1.55 6.26
N HIS A 104 -1.77 -1.57 5.59
CA HIS A 104 -1.61 -1.01 4.25
C HIS A 104 -2.47 -1.73 3.21
N GLY A 105 -2.50 -3.07 3.22
CA GLY A 105 -3.35 -3.84 2.32
C GLY A 105 -4.83 -3.54 2.51
N ASN A 106 -5.29 -3.42 3.76
CA ASN A 106 -6.67 -3.08 4.08
C ASN A 106 -7.02 -1.64 3.67
N LEU A 107 -6.13 -0.67 3.89
CA LEU A 107 -6.33 0.71 3.43
C LEU A 107 -6.47 0.76 1.90
N ALA A 108 -5.54 0.13 1.17
CA ALA A 108 -5.63 0.05 -0.29
C ALA A 108 -6.93 -0.64 -0.74
N ALA A 109 -7.34 -1.71 -0.06
CA ALA A 109 -8.59 -2.40 -0.37
C ALA A 109 -9.83 -1.53 -0.17
N MET A 110 -9.87 -0.72 0.90
CA MET A 110 -10.95 0.26 1.11
C MET A 110 -10.97 1.28 -0.02
N LEU A 111 -9.81 1.87 -0.35
CA LEU A 111 -9.70 2.86 -1.41
C LEU A 111 -10.04 2.32 -2.81
N LEU A 112 -9.84 1.03 -3.06
CA LEU A 112 -10.19 0.37 -4.32
C LEU A 112 -11.63 -0.17 -4.36
N SER A 113 -12.33 -0.22 -3.22
CA SER A 113 -13.71 -0.71 -3.14
C SER A 113 -14.71 0.36 -3.53
N GLU A 114 -15.65 0.05 -4.44
CA GLU A 114 -16.73 0.96 -4.83
C GLU A 114 -17.67 1.34 -3.67
N GLU A 115 -17.70 0.55 -2.59
CA GLU A 115 -18.44 0.87 -1.36
C GLU A 115 -17.86 2.10 -0.63
N THR A 116 -16.57 2.37 -0.80
CA THR A 116 -15.93 3.55 -0.22
C THR A 116 -16.14 4.74 -1.15
N GLU A 117 -16.91 5.73 -0.72
CA GLU A 117 -17.19 6.94 -1.53
C GLU A 117 -16.40 8.18 -1.09
N CYS A 118 -15.72 8.11 0.06
CA CYS A 118 -14.99 9.22 0.63
C CYS A 118 -13.73 8.72 1.35
N PHE A 119 -12.59 9.37 1.08
CA PHE A 119 -11.34 9.19 1.79
C PHE A 119 -11.05 10.45 2.61
N ALA A 120 -11.14 10.33 3.93
CA ALA A 120 -10.79 11.41 4.85
C ALA A 120 -9.40 11.14 5.44
N PHE A 121 -8.46 12.03 5.15
CA PHE A 121 -7.10 11.99 5.66
C PHE A 121 -6.92 13.05 6.74
N LEU A 122 -6.49 12.61 7.93
CA LEU A 122 -6.14 13.49 9.04
C LEU A 122 -4.62 13.63 9.10
N ALA A 123 -4.13 14.82 8.76
CA ALA A 123 -2.72 15.18 8.84
C ALA A 123 -2.39 15.80 10.20
N GLY A 124 -1.12 15.67 10.62
CA GLY A 124 -0.55 16.50 11.69
C GLY A 124 -0.24 17.93 11.21
N HIS A 125 0.12 18.81 12.15
CA HIS A 125 0.41 20.22 11.87
C HIS A 125 1.42 20.37 10.70
N GLU A 126 1.11 21.26 9.75
CA GLU A 126 1.96 21.70 8.62
C GLU A 126 2.41 20.64 7.59
N SER A 127 1.67 19.55 7.40
CA SER A 127 2.13 18.47 6.52
C SER A 127 1.68 18.59 5.05
N PHE A 128 2.26 19.52 4.27
CA PHE A 128 2.02 19.63 2.81
C PHE A 128 2.31 18.30 2.08
N ALA A 129 3.45 17.66 2.40
CA ALA A 129 3.84 16.39 1.82
C ALA A 129 2.84 15.26 2.12
N ALA A 130 2.26 15.24 3.33
CA ALA A 130 1.25 14.23 3.68
C ALA A 130 -0.06 14.46 2.91
N ALA A 131 -0.46 15.72 2.73
CA ALA A 131 -1.61 16.08 1.91
C ALA A 131 -1.42 15.66 0.44
N GLU A 132 -0.27 15.96 -0.15
CA GLU A 132 0.06 15.54 -1.52
C GLU A 132 0.09 14.02 -1.66
N GLY A 133 0.66 13.31 -0.69
CA GLY A 133 0.63 11.85 -0.65
C GLY A 133 -0.80 11.29 -0.62
N ALA A 134 -1.65 11.82 0.25
CA ALA A 134 -3.06 11.41 0.34
C ALA A 134 -3.83 11.67 -0.98
N ILE A 135 -3.62 12.84 -1.59
CA ILE A 135 -4.20 13.18 -2.91
C ILE A 135 -3.68 12.21 -3.98
N GLY A 136 -2.38 11.92 -3.99
CA GLY A 136 -1.74 11.03 -4.95
C GLY A 136 -2.29 9.60 -4.89
N ILE A 137 -2.48 9.08 -3.68
CA ILE A 137 -3.08 7.75 -3.49
C ILE A 137 -4.54 7.74 -3.97
N ALA A 138 -5.34 8.76 -3.63
CA ALA A 138 -6.72 8.87 -4.10
C ALA A 138 -6.81 8.96 -5.63
N LYS A 139 -5.95 9.77 -6.26
CA LYS A 139 -5.84 9.88 -7.73
C LYS A 139 -5.47 8.54 -8.36
N SER A 140 -4.56 7.79 -7.74
CA SER A 140 -4.14 6.47 -8.22
C SER A 140 -5.26 5.45 -8.14
N ALA A 141 -6.00 5.41 -7.02
CA ALA A 141 -7.18 4.56 -6.89
C ALA A 141 -8.26 4.93 -7.92
N ASN A 142 -8.49 6.23 -8.14
CA ASN A 142 -9.48 6.72 -9.10
C ASN A 142 -9.21 6.35 -10.57
N LYS A 143 -7.99 5.90 -10.92
CA LYS A 143 -7.69 5.39 -12.28
C LYS A 143 -8.47 4.13 -12.64
N VAL A 144 -8.85 3.32 -11.64
CA VAL A 144 -9.50 2.02 -11.84
C VAL A 144 -10.91 1.95 -11.26
N ARG A 145 -11.36 3.01 -10.59
CA ARG A 145 -12.70 3.11 -10.01
C ARG A 145 -13.72 3.62 -11.02
N LYS A 146 -14.97 3.20 -10.85
CA LYS A 146 -16.12 3.75 -11.60
C LYS A 146 -16.52 5.11 -11.05
N LYS A 147 -16.60 5.23 -9.72
CA LYS A 147 -16.90 6.49 -9.04
C LYS A 147 -15.64 7.03 -8.35
N PRO A 148 -15.14 8.21 -8.74
CA PRO A 148 -14.01 8.83 -8.07
C PRO A 148 -14.30 9.06 -6.57
N LEU A 149 -13.29 8.80 -5.73
CA LEU A 149 -13.31 9.11 -4.31
C LEU A 149 -13.45 10.61 -4.09
N ARG A 150 -14.34 11.00 -3.19
CA ARG A 150 -14.30 12.32 -2.55
C ARG A 150 -13.14 12.33 -1.55
N VAL A 151 -12.38 13.41 -1.48
CA VAL A 151 -11.22 13.50 -0.59
C VAL A 151 -11.44 14.63 0.41
N ILE A 152 -11.26 14.33 1.68
CA ILE A 152 -11.25 15.33 2.78
C ILE A 152 -9.86 15.32 3.36
N LEU A 153 -9.24 16.50 3.46
CA LEU A 153 -7.95 16.69 4.12
C LEU A 153 -8.18 17.54 5.36
N ASN A 154 -7.95 16.97 6.53
CA ASN A 154 -8.12 17.63 7.82
C ASN A 154 -6.76 17.77 8.53
N GLY A 155 -6.60 18.78 9.39
CA GLY A 155 -5.38 19.01 10.18
C GLY A 155 -4.27 19.75 9.45
N LEU A 156 -4.57 20.42 8.33
CA LEU A 156 -3.61 21.25 7.60
C LEU A 156 -3.45 22.63 8.26
N GLY A 157 -2.21 23.14 8.29
CA GLY A 157 -1.95 24.54 8.64
C GLY A 157 -2.66 25.49 7.67
N LYS A 158 -3.04 26.68 8.14
CA LYS A 158 -3.87 27.65 7.39
C LYS A 158 -3.30 27.95 6.00
N ASP A 159 -2.00 28.22 5.92
CA ASP A 159 -1.35 28.58 4.66
C ASP A 159 -1.26 27.39 3.70
N ALA A 160 -0.92 26.20 4.21
CA ALA A 160 -0.91 24.97 3.42
C ALA A 160 -2.31 24.66 2.86
N ALA A 161 -3.36 24.80 3.68
CA ALA A 161 -4.74 24.59 3.25
C ALA A 161 -5.16 25.60 2.16
N GLN A 162 -4.78 26.87 2.30
CA GLN A 162 -5.08 27.91 1.31
C GLN A 162 -4.34 27.67 -0.02
N ILE A 163 -3.09 27.22 0.02
CA ILE A 163 -2.31 26.91 -1.19
C ILE A 163 -2.89 25.67 -1.90
N ILE A 164 -3.10 24.58 -1.15
CA ILE A 164 -3.62 23.31 -1.70
C ILE A 164 -5.01 23.51 -2.33
N SER A 165 -5.89 24.28 -1.68
CA SER A 165 -7.22 24.59 -2.21
C SER A 165 -7.17 25.30 -3.57
N ARG A 166 -6.27 26.28 -3.72
CA ARG A 166 -6.09 27.01 -4.98
C ARG A 166 -5.53 26.13 -6.10
N ILE A 167 -4.56 25.27 -5.80
CA ILE A 167 -3.87 24.46 -6.82
C ILE A 167 -4.72 23.25 -7.25
N ASN A 168 -5.35 22.57 -6.28
CA ASN A 168 -6.01 21.29 -6.52
C ASN A 168 -7.54 21.39 -6.60
N GLY A 169 -8.12 22.59 -6.48
CA GLY A 169 -9.57 22.81 -6.55
C GLY A 169 -10.34 22.32 -5.32
N PHE A 170 -9.68 22.19 -4.17
CA PHE A 170 -10.37 21.88 -2.91
C PHE A 170 -11.10 23.12 -2.39
N THR A 171 -12.26 22.93 -1.77
CA THR A 171 -12.90 23.99 -0.99
C THR A 171 -12.21 24.10 0.38
N TYR A 172 -11.62 25.25 0.67
CA TYR A 172 -11.11 25.55 2.01
C TYR A 172 -12.27 25.81 2.96
N VAL A 173 -12.37 25.03 4.02
CA VAL A 173 -13.35 25.22 5.10
C VAL A 173 -12.59 25.61 6.36
N GLN A 174 -12.74 26.87 6.76
CA GLN A 174 -12.19 27.37 8.02
C GLN A 174 -13.18 27.07 9.16
N THR A 175 -12.73 26.38 10.19
CA THR A 175 -13.50 26.25 11.43
C THR A 175 -13.47 27.55 12.22
N GLN A 176 -14.57 27.90 12.89
CA GLN A 176 -14.66 29.08 13.77
C GLN A 176 -13.96 28.90 15.13
N PHE A 177 -13.29 27.77 15.36
CA PHE A 177 -12.54 27.57 16.60
C PHE A 177 -11.27 28.41 16.55
N ASP A 178 -11.11 29.21 17.61
CA ASP A 178 -10.09 30.26 17.81
C ASP A 178 -8.64 29.78 17.64
#